data_AF-A0ABD0KC51-F1
#
_entry.id   AF-A0ABD0KC51-F1
#
_cell.length_a   1.000
_cell.length_b   1.000
_cell.length_c   1.000
_cell.angle_alpha   90.00
_cell.angle_beta   90.00
_cell.angle_gamma   90.00
#
_symmetry.space_group_name_H-M   'P 1'
#
loop_
_entity.id
_entity.type
_entity.pdbx_description
1 polymer ?
#
loop_
_entity_poly.entity_id
_entity_poly.type
_entity_poly.pdbx_seq_one_letter_code
_entity_poly.pdbx_strand_id
1 'polypeptide(L)'
;MGILYNCARSTDLRHKFRGDNTANVFTPMLAKENSSKLTSFRIFALTCIVVVKLMTLLTLSYIIDEDDNDLLLAEGDDFDFLLRMIGQAWKAPDHRYWESLQTELMYFRLEELLQGLTNLARNDKNKKLLVKKGALDLLRPILQEGSDMEKHEATKALWQLAFDDDNKHAMKKEPGIIELLHQCKEHKHSGIASAADGILWVLGLEKKLGKDTRRKLTPSVEQALDKIGETASASSTGHVMISYQWDHQKTLKQIRDRLRERQYNVWMDIDHISGSTLQAMAEAVEGAAVVLMCMSQRYKDSPNCRMEAEYAAKLKRTIIPLLMESGYTPNGWLGILLGSKLYFDFSGRYPFDKKFEELVRELGEKGKLSQTGSSVRQTEGRVDTQSDISSWTKEDVANWLSDHHLNRHGRLKKLSGKNLIFLQKLSKRAPEYFYMYLDKKLHQTDLEDMMNFSDAIDALP
;
A
#
# COMPACT_ATOMS: atom_id res chain seq x y z
N MET A 1 -8.09 3.05 31.24
CA MET A 1 -8.13 2.36 29.94
C MET A 1 -8.23 3.30 28.74
N GLY A 2 -9.14 4.29 28.69
CA GLY A 2 -9.25 5.21 27.54
C GLY A 2 -7.99 5.97 27.14
N ILE A 3 -7.19 6.44 28.11
CA ILE A 3 -5.90 7.09 27.83
C ILE A 3 -4.94 6.11 27.14
N LEU A 4 -4.84 4.88 27.65
CA LEU A 4 -3.94 3.85 27.12
C LEU A 4 -4.38 3.42 25.71
N TYR A 5 -5.68 3.28 25.47
CA TYR A 5 -6.23 3.05 24.13
C TYR A 5 -5.83 4.15 23.14
N ASN A 6 -6.00 5.41 23.51
CA ASN A 6 -5.62 6.55 22.66
C ASN A 6 -4.10 6.62 22.44
N CYS A 7 -3.30 6.32 23.45
CA CYS A 7 -1.85 6.21 23.32
C CYS A 7 -1.43 5.06 22.40
N ALA A 8 -2.08 3.90 22.49
CA ALA A 8 -1.79 2.74 21.64
C ALA A 8 -2.12 2.98 20.16
N ARG A 9 -3.14 3.80 19.87
CA ARG A 9 -3.44 4.24 18.50
C ARG A 9 -2.29 5.03 17.89
N SER A 10 -1.56 5.81 18.69
CA SER A 10 -0.38 6.53 18.24
C SER A 10 0.77 5.59 17.97
N THR A 11 1.15 5.49 16.70
CA THR A 11 2.23 4.63 16.21
C THR A 11 3.58 4.95 16.85
N ASP A 12 3.85 6.22 17.13
CA ASP A 12 5.10 6.67 17.75
C ASP A 12 5.28 6.18 19.18
N LEU A 13 4.19 5.80 19.86
CA LEU A 13 4.24 5.34 21.25
C LEU A 13 4.23 3.81 21.39
N ARG A 14 3.89 3.06 20.33
CA ARG A 14 3.76 1.60 20.38
C ARG A 14 5.03 0.88 20.85
N HIS A 15 6.20 1.38 20.46
CA HIS A 15 7.48 0.81 20.90
C HIS A 15 7.68 0.88 22.42
N LYS A 16 7.10 1.88 23.10
CA LYS A 16 7.18 2.02 24.56
C LYS A 16 6.35 0.96 25.28
N PHE A 17 5.15 0.67 24.77
CA PHE A 17 4.30 -0.40 25.30
C PHE A 17 5.00 -1.77 25.27
N ARG A 18 5.81 -2.01 24.22
CA ARG A 18 6.63 -3.23 24.12
C ARG A 18 7.72 -3.26 25.18
N GLY A 19 8.46 -2.16 25.34
CA GLY A 19 9.53 -2.06 26.34
C GLY A 19 9.05 -2.28 27.78
N ASP A 20 7.81 -1.89 28.07
CA ASP A 20 7.21 -1.98 29.41
C ASP A 20 6.41 -3.28 29.66
N ASN A 21 6.47 -4.24 28.73
CA ASN A 21 5.72 -5.51 28.81
C ASN A 21 4.20 -5.30 29.02
N THR A 22 3.62 -4.27 28.40
CA THR A 22 2.24 -3.86 28.72
C THR A 22 1.20 -4.90 28.30
N ALA A 23 1.48 -5.73 27.30
CA ALA A 23 0.57 -6.80 26.87
C ALA A 23 0.23 -7.74 28.04
N ASN A 24 1.26 -8.22 28.76
CA ASN A 24 1.10 -9.08 29.93
C ASN A 24 0.36 -8.41 31.10
N VAL A 25 0.48 -7.08 31.26
CA VAL A 25 -0.27 -6.33 32.27
C VAL A 25 -1.77 -6.28 31.96
N PHE A 26 -2.11 -6.27 30.67
CA PHE A 26 -3.50 -6.19 30.20
C PHE A 26 -4.20 -7.54 30.08
N THR A 27 -3.47 -8.63 29.86
CA THR A 27 -4.06 -9.98 29.72
C THR A 27 -5.03 -10.35 30.87
N PRO A 28 -4.74 -10.08 32.16
CA PRO A 28 -5.69 -10.36 33.24
C PRO A 28 -7.03 -9.60 33.13
N MET A 29 -7.06 -8.49 32.39
CA MET A 29 -8.27 -7.68 32.17
C MET A 29 -9.19 -8.25 31.07
N LEU A 30 -8.76 -9.31 30.38
CA LEU A 30 -9.58 -10.05 29.41
C LEU A 30 -10.44 -11.15 30.06
N ALA A 31 -10.30 -11.38 31.38
CA ALA A 31 -10.93 -12.48 32.10
C ALA A 31 -12.48 -12.52 31.98
N LYS A 32 -13.02 -13.74 32.13
CA LYS A 32 -14.41 -14.13 31.80
C LYS A 32 -15.53 -13.32 32.48
N GLU A 33 -16.60 -13.14 31.69
CA GLU A 33 -17.95 -12.83 32.17
C GLU A 33 -18.54 -14.05 32.90
N ASN A 34 -18.31 -14.23 34.20
CA ASN A 34 -18.98 -15.31 34.95
C ASN A 34 -20.46 -14.97 35.21
N SER A 35 -21.35 -15.44 34.33
CA SER A 35 -22.79 -15.17 34.35
C SER A 35 -23.63 -16.35 34.88
N SER A 36 -23.52 -16.67 36.17
CA SER A 36 -24.51 -17.58 36.79
C SER A 36 -25.08 -17.00 38.09
N LYS A 37 -26.29 -16.42 37.95
CA LYS A 37 -27.20 -15.85 38.97
C LYS A 37 -26.74 -14.51 39.56
N LEU A 38 -27.35 -13.40 39.13
CA LEU A 38 -26.93 -12.05 39.55
C LEU A 38 -28.08 -11.16 40.00
N THR A 39 -27.92 -10.64 41.22
CA THR A 39 -28.64 -9.50 41.83
C THR A 39 -28.16 -8.17 41.23
N SER A 40 -28.91 -7.08 41.46
CA SER A 40 -28.71 -5.74 40.87
C SER A 40 -27.29 -5.16 41.03
N PHE A 41 -26.58 -5.45 42.13
CA PHE A 41 -25.20 -4.99 42.37
C PHE A 41 -24.17 -5.66 41.43
N ARG A 42 -24.42 -6.90 41.00
CA ARG A 42 -23.50 -7.63 40.11
C ARG A 42 -23.72 -7.33 38.63
N ILE A 43 -24.90 -6.83 38.22
CA ILE A 43 -25.15 -6.34 36.86
C ILE A 43 -24.23 -5.15 36.57
N PHE A 44 -24.08 -4.24 37.52
CA PHE A 44 -23.17 -3.09 37.41
C PHE A 44 -21.70 -3.50 37.23
N ALA A 45 -21.23 -4.47 38.04
CA ALA A 45 -19.87 -5.01 37.89
C ALA A 45 -19.67 -5.66 36.52
N LEU A 46 -20.69 -6.37 36.00
CA LEU A 46 -20.65 -7.01 34.69
C LEU A 46 -20.53 -5.98 33.56
N THR A 47 -21.26 -4.88 33.63
CA THR A 47 -21.19 -3.80 32.63
C THR A 47 -19.80 -3.14 32.56
N CYS A 48 -19.20 -2.88 33.73
CA CYS A 48 -17.83 -2.37 33.79
C CYS A 48 -16.82 -3.37 33.19
N ILE A 49 -17.04 -4.67 33.39
CA ILE A 49 -16.17 -5.74 32.85
C ILE A 49 -16.21 -5.77 31.32
N VAL A 50 -17.39 -5.67 30.70
CA VAL A 50 -17.54 -5.68 29.23
C VAL A 50 -16.80 -4.51 28.59
N VAL A 51 -16.97 -3.31 29.16
CA VAL A 51 -16.28 -2.09 28.71
C VAL A 51 -14.77 -2.22 28.86
N VAL A 52 -14.30 -2.65 30.03
CA VAL A 52 -12.87 -2.83 30.27
C VAL A 52 -12.30 -3.89 29.34
N LYS A 53 -12.98 -5.04 29.17
CA LYS A 53 -12.56 -6.12 28.26
C LYS A 53 -12.47 -5.62 26.82
N LEU A 54 -13.47 -4.90 26.33
CA LEU A 54 -13.46 -4.35 24.97
C LEU A 54 -12.34 -3.32 24.76
N MET A 55 -12.19 -2.35 25.68
CA MET A 55 -11.09 -1.38 25.59
C MET A 55 -9.71 -2.06 25.67
N THR A 56 -9.59 -3.08 26.51
CA THR A 56 -8.36 -3.87 26.66
C THR A 56 -8.05 -4.58 25.34
N LEU A 57 -9.03 -5.28 24.76
CA LEU A 57 -8.87 -5.99 23.50
C LEU A 57 -8.54 -5.05 22.34
N LEU A 58 -9.21 -3.90 22.23
CA LEU A 58 -8.90 -2.90 21.22
C LEU A 58 -7.51 -2.29 21.41
N THR A 59 -7.09 -2.05 22.67
CA THR A 59 -5.74 -1.58 22.98
C THR A 59 -4.70 -2.62 22.59
N LEU A 60 -4.90 -3.88 23.00
CA LEU A 60 -4.05 -5.02 22.67
C LEU A 60 -3.93 -5.22 21.17
N SER A 61 -5.00 -5.00 20.40
CA SER A 61 -4.95 -5.08 18.94
C SER A 61 -3.87 -4.18 18.32
N TYR A 62 -3.54 -3.05 18.95
CA TYR A 62 -2.52 -2.13 18.46
C TYR A 62 -1.11 -2.45 18.93
N ILE A 63 -0.95 -3.12 20.06
CA ILE A 63 0.35 -3.29 20.73
C ILE A 63 0.88 -4.72 20.67
N ILE A 64 0.00 -5.72 20.57
CA ILE A 64 0.40 -7.12 20.58
C ILE A 64 1.22 -7.44 19.33
N ASP A 65 2.33 -8.13 19.53
CA ASP A 65 3.21 -8.58 18.46
C ASP A 65 3.00 -10.07 18.16
N GLU A 66 3.90 -10.64 17.36
CA GLU A 66 3.78 -12.04 16.96
C GLU A 66 4.04 -13.00 18.11
N ASP A 67 4.90 -12.60 19.06
CA ASP A 67 5.43 -13.45 20.13
C ASP A 67 4.44 -13.49 21.31
N ASP A 68 3.78 -12.36 21.58
CA ASP A 68 2.77 -12.23 22.64
C ASP A 68 1.36 -12.66 22.19
N ASN A 69 1.13 -12.98 20.92
CA ASN A 69 -0.21 -13.24 20.39
C ASN A 69 -0.92 -14.42 21.07
N ASP A 70 -0.17 -15.38 21.61
CA ASP A 70 -0.75 -16.52 22.34
C ASP A 70 -1.49 -16.07 23.62
N LEU A 71 -1.21 -14.87 24.14
CA LEU A 71 -1.95 -14.25 25.26
C LEU A 71 -3.42 -13.98 24.91
N LEU A 72 -3.74 -13.66 23.66
CA LEU A 72 -5.13 -13.50 23.18
C LEU A 72 -5.78 -14.84 22.82
N LEU A 73 -4.98 -15.83 22.46
CA LEU A 73 -5.45 -17.16 22.07
C LEU A 73 -5.68 -18.08 23.28
N ALA A 74 -5.11 -17.76 24.43
CA ALA A 74 -5.11 -18.59 25.64
C ALA A 74 -6.53 -18.96 26.11
N GLU A 75 -7.49 -18.04 26.02
CA GLU A 75 -8.86 -18.27 26.49
C GLU A 75 -9.88 -18.48 25.36
N GLY A 76 -9.51 -18.18 24.11
CA GLY A 76 -10.25 -18.52 22.90
C GLY A 76 -11.60 -17.82 22.69
N ASP A 77 -12.07 -17.01 23.66
CA ASP A 77 -13.37 -16.34 23.65
C ASP A 77 -13.31 -14.85 23.23
N ASP A 78 -12.14 -14.23 23.24
CA ASP A 78 -11.98 -12.79 22.96
C ASP A 78 -12.37 -12.42 21.52
N PHE A 79 -12.13 -13.31 20.57
CA PHE A 79 -12.57 -13.10 19.19
C PHE A 79 -14.07 -13.24 19.04
N ASP A 80 -14.70 -14.21 19.73
CA ASP A 80 -16.18 -14.30 19.74
C ASP A 80 -16.77 -13.06 20.40
N PHE A 81 -16.14 -12.56 21.46
CA PHE A 81 -16.52 -11.33 22.14
C PHE A 81 -16.46 -10.13 21.18
N LEU A 82 -15.35 -9.90 20.49
CA LEU A 82 -15.24 -8.79 19.53
C LEU A 82 -16.25 -8.91 18.38
N LEU A 83 -16.37 -10.10 17.78
CA LEU A 83 -17.32 -10.35 16.69
C LEU A 83 -18.77 -10.12 17.13
N ARG A 84 -19.11 -10.48 18.37
CA ARG A 84 -20.42 -10.17 18.96
C ARG A 84 -20.65 -8.67 19.10
N MET A 85 -19.66 -7.91 19.57
CA MET A 85 -19.76 -6.45 19.69
C MET A 85 -19.92 -5.78 18.31
N ILE A 86 -19.18 -6.25 17.30
CA ILE A 86 -19.34 -5.81 15.90
C ILE A 86 -20.77 -6.09 15.42
N GLY A 87 -21.28 -7.31 15.65
CA GLY A 87 -22.63 -7.69 15.26
C GLY A 87 -23.73 -6.90 15.98
N GLN A 88 -23.50 -6.49 17.23
CA GLN A 88 -24.42 -5.62 17.97
C GLN A 88 -24.38 -4.18 17.45
N ALA A 89 -23.18 -3.63 17.21
CA ALA A 89 -23.01 -2.31 16.61
C ALA A 89 -23.69 -2.24 15.23
N TRP A 90 -23.50 -3.25 14.37
CA TRP A 90 -24.11 -3.31 13.04
C TRP A 90 -25.65 -3.32 13.07
N LYS A 91 -26.25 -3.94 14.09
CA LYS A 91 -27.72 -3.99 14.24
C LYS A 91 -28.30 -2.71 14.83
N ALA A 92 -27.48 -1.88 15.47
CA ALA A 92 -27.94 -0.62 16.04
C ALA A 92 -28.17 0.41 14.92
N PRO A 93 -29.22 1.23 14.99
CA PRO A 93 -29.57 2.16 13.91
C PRO A 93 -28.52 3.24 13.64
N ASP A 94 -27.64 3.51 14.60
CA ASP A 94 -26.56 4.49 14.53
C ASP A 94 -25.17 3.85 14.35
N HIS A 95 -25.13 2.54 14.11
CA HIS A 95 -23.92 1.74 13.94
C HIS A 95 -22.94 1.85 15.11
N ARG A 96 -23.49 1.92 16.34
CA ARG A 96 -22.71 2.00 17.58
C ARG A 96 -23.06 0.87 18.52
N TYR A 97 -22.04 0.29 19.13
CA TYR A 97 -22.22 -0.52 20.31
C TYR A 97 -22.30 0.41 21.53
N TRP A 98 -23.39 0.30 22.29
CA TRP A 98 -23.66 1.11 23.47
C TRP A 98 -23.56 0.25 24.72
N GLU A 99 -22.94 0.80 25.76
CA GLU A 99 -22.90 0.18 27.06
C GLU A 99 -23.09 1.24 28.17
N SER A 100 -23.93 0.92 29.16
CA SER A 100 -24.43 1.92 30.13
C SER A 100 -23.66 1.89 31.45
N LEU A 101 -22.85 2.91 31.73
CA LEU A 101 -22.12 3.04 32.99
C LEU A 101 -22.73 4.15 33.85
N GLN A 102 -23.66 3.80 34.75
CA GLN A 102 -24.23 4.59 35.86
C GLN A 102 -24.78 6.01 35.55
N THR A 103 -24.05 6.85 34.83
CA THR A 103 -24.34 8.24 34.43
C THR A 103 -23.66 8.68 33.11
N GLU A 104 -22.77 7.87 32.52
CA GLU A 104 -22.09 8.17 31.25
C GLU A 104 -22.39 7.07 30.22
N LEU A 105 -22.84 7.49 29.04
CA LEU A 105 -22.99 6.60 27.89
C LEU A 105 -21.63 6.46 27.22
N MET A 106 -21.05 5.26 27.27
CA MET A 106 -19.89 4.95 26.47
C MET A 106 -20.34 4.18 25.22
N TYR A 107 -19.80 4.58 24.08
CA TYR A 107 -20.09 3.94 22.81
C TYR A 107 -18.81 3.67 22.03
N PHE A 108 -18.86 2.64 21.19
CA PHE A 108 -17.85 2.33 20.21
C PHE A 108 -18.49 2.36 18.84
N ARG A 109 -17.89 3.09 17.90
CA ARG A 109 -18.36 3.08 16.51
C ARG A 109 -17.99 1.75 15.86
N LEU A 110 -18.83 1.26 14.97
CA LEU A 110 -18.57 0.05 14.19
C LEU A 110 -17.19 0.08 13.53
N GLU A 111 -16.80 1.23 12.97
CA GLU A 111 -15.48 1.48 12.37
C GLU A 111 -14.32 1.17 13.32
N GLU A 112 -14.44 1.53 14.60
CA GLU A 112 -13.40 1.31 15.61
C GLU A 112 -13.27 -0.18 15.94
N LEU A 113 -14.39 -0.89 15.99
CA LEU A 113 -14.44 -2.33 16.22
C LEU A 113 -13.87 -3.10 15.01
N LEU A 114 -14.23 -2.70 13.78
CA LEU A 114 -13.68 -3.24 12.54
C LEU A 114 -12.17 -2.98 12.40
N GLN A 115 -11.71 -1.81 12.84
CA GLN A 115 -10.29 -1.50 12.88
C GLN A 115 -9.55 -2.38 13.89
N GLY A 116 -10.15 -2.67 15.05
CA GLY A 116 -9.65 -3.66 16.01
C GLY A 116 -9.54 -5.06 15.39
N LEU A 117 -10.58 -5.51 14.70
CA LEU A 117 -10.59 -6.78 13.96
C LEU A 117 -9.47 -6.83 12.90
N THR A 118 -9.31 -5.76 12.13
CA THR A 118 -8.27 -5.64 11.09
C THR A 118 -6.88 -5.74 11.69
N ASN A 119 -6.64 -5.08 12.83
CA ASN A 119 -5.36 -5.14 13.53
C ASN A 119 -5.06 -6.56 14.03
N LEU A 120 -6.04 -7.22 14.66
CA LEU A 120 -5.90 -8.59 15.14
C LEU A 120 -5.64 -9.57 13.98
N ALA A 121 -6.26 -9.33 12.82
CA ALA A 121 -6.07 -10.13 11.62
C ALA A 121 -4.66 -9.99 11.00
N ARG A 122 -3.82 -9.04 11.43
CA ARG A 122 -2.42 -8.93 10.95
C ARG A 122 -1.58 -10.15 11.35
N ASN A 123 -1.85 -10.75 12.50
CA ASN A 123 -1.19 -11.99 12.92
C ASN A 123 -1.74 -13.20 12.18
N ASP A 124 -0.88 -14.06 11.64
CA ASP A 124 -1.29 -15.22 10.82
C ASP A 124 -2.07 -16.27 11.64
N LYS A 125 -1.74 -16.46 12.93
CA LYS A 125 -2.47 -17.39 13.81
C LYS A 125 -3.94 -16.95 14.00
N ASN A 126 -4.20 -15.64 13.99
CA ASN A 126 -5.53 -15.09 14.21
C ASN A 126 -6.43 -15.19 12.98
N LYS A 127 -5.87 -15.06 11.77
CA LYS A 127 -6.64 -15.04 10.51
C LYS A 127 -7.57 -16.23 10.41
N LYS A 128 -7.02 -17.43 10.57
CA LYS A 128 -7.77 -18.69 10.48
C LYS A 128 -8.84 -18.81 11.56
N LEU A 129 -8.54 -18.38 12.79
CA LEU A 129 -9.48 -18.48 13.90
C LEU A 129 -10.65 -17.51 13.75
N LEU A 130 -10.39 -16.27 13.30
CA LEU A 130 -11.42 -15.25 13.06
C LEU A 130 -12.46 -15.71 12.03
N VAL A 131 -12.02 -16.27 10.91
CA VAL A 131 -12.94 -16.81 9.88
C VAL A 131 -13.72 -18.01 10.41
N LYS A 132 -13.08 -18.94 11.12
CA LYS A 132 -13.77 -20.06 11.78
C LYS A 132 -14.87 -19.63 12.76
N LYS A 133 -14.72 -18.45 13.38
CA LYS A 133 -15.70 -17.86 14.31
C LYS A 133 -16.78 -17.02 13.63
N GLY A 134 -16.86 -17.01 12.29
CA GLY A 134 -17.92 -16.33 11.55
C GLY A 134 -17.61 -14.88 11.19
N ALA A 135 -16.34 -14.48 11.10
CA ALA A 135 -16.00 -13.13 10.68
C ALA A 135 -16.53 -12.79 9.27
N LEU A 136 -16.59 -13.76 8.34
CA LEU A 136 -17.10 -13.52 6.98
C LEU A 136 -18.61 -13.19 6.99
N ASP A 137 -19.40 -13.93 7.76
CA ASP A 137 -20.85 -13.71 7.92
C ASP A 137 -21.18 -12.30 8.41
N LEU A 138 -20.31 -11.74 9.25
CA LEU A 138 -20.43 -10.39 9.78
C LEU A 138 -19.96 -9.33 8.78
N LEU A 139 -18.87 -9.57 8.06
CA LEU A 139 -18.29 -8.59 7.13
C LEU A 139 -19.09 -8.47 5.84
N ARG A 140 -19.75 -9.53 5.38
CA ARG A 140 -20.55 -9.53 4.15
C ARG A 140 -21.66 -8.46 4.15
N PRO A 141 -22.59 -8.39 5.12
CA PRO A 141 -23.64 -7.36 5.11
C PRO A 141 -23.07 -5.94 5.26
N ILE A 142 -21.98 -5.77 6.00
CA ILE A 142 -21.30 -4.47 6.15
C ILE A 142 -20.72 -4.01 4.79
N LEU A 143 -20.12 -4.91 4.01
CA LEU A 143 -19.67 -4.60 2.66
C LEU A 143 -20.80 -4.19 1.72
N GLN A 144 -22.00 -4.75 1.91
CA GLN A 144 -23.14 -4.49 1.05
C GLN A 144 -23.79 -3.15 1.37
N GLU A 145 -24.10 -2.91 2.64
CA GLU A 145 -24.99 -1.82 3.07
C GLU A 145 -24.31 -0.74 3.92
N GLY A 146 -23.08 -0.98 4.38
CA GLY A 146 -22.36 -0.04 5.23
C GLY A 146 -22.04 1.29 4.54
N SER A 147 -21.71 2.30 5.36
CA SER A 147 -21.15 3.55 4.89
C SER A 147 -19.78 3.34 4.22
N ASP A 148 -19.29 4.32 3.45
CA ASP A 148 -17.97 4.23 2.82
C ASP A 148 -16.84 3.96 3.83
N MET A 149 -16.94 4.53 5.03
CA MET A 149 -15.94 4.30 6.09
C MET A 149 -16.01 2.88 6.64
N GLU A 150 -17.22 2.34 6.83
CA GLU A 150 -17.42 0.97 7.31
C GLU A 150 -17.02 -0.07 6.26
N LYS A 151 -17.38 0.17 4.99
CA LYS A 151 -16.94 -0.64 3.85
C LYS A 151 -15.43 -0.62 3.73
N HIS A 152 -14.80 0.54 3.89
CA HIS A 152 -13.34 0.65 3.85
C HIS A 152 -12.66 -0.18 4.94
N GLU A 153 -13.12 -0.12 6.19
CA GLU A 153 -12.55 -0.95 7.27
C GLU A 153 -12.90 -2.44 7.10
N ALA A 154 -14.11 -2.78 6.63
CA ALA A 154 -14.50 -4.16 6.35
C ALA A 154 -13.66 -4.79 5.23
N THR A 155 -13.41 -4.07 4.14
CA THR A 155 -12.55 -4.53 3.05
C THR A 155 -11.09 -4.67 3.52
N LYS A 156 -10.58 -3.76 4.35
CA LYS A 156 -9.24 -3.92 4.96
C LYS A 156 -9.15 -5.17 5.83
N ALA A 157 -10.18 -5.47 6.63
CA ALA A 157 -10.24 -6.69 7.42
C ALA A 157 -10.21 -7.93 6.53
N LEU A 158 -11.05 -7.98 5.48
CA LEU A 158 -11.07 -9.09 4.53
C LEU A 158 -9.73 -9.28 3.82
N TRP A 159 -9.05 -8.19 3.46
CA TRP A 159 -7.74 -8.27 2.83
C TRP A 159 -6.69 -8.90 3.73
N GLN A 160 -6.66 -8.52 5.01
CA GLN A 160 -5.78 -9.18 5.98
C GLN A 160 -6.13 -10.68 6.12
N LEU A 161 -7.42 -11.01 6.24
CA LEU A 161 -7.88 -12.39 6.38
C LEU A 161 -7.55 -13.25 5.15
N ALA A 162 -7.48 -12.66 3.95
CA ALA A 162 -7.25 -13.36 2.69
C ALA A 162 -5.82 -13.91 2.56
N PHE A 163 -4.87 -13.51 3.39
CA PHE A 163 -3.50 -14.04 3.37
C PHE A 163 -3.34 -15.43 4.02
N ASP A 164 -4.41 -16.04 4.51
CA ASP A 164 -4.43 -17.44 4.95
C ASP A 164 -5.10 -18.32 3.89
N ASP A 165 -4.49 -19.46 3.57
CA ASP A 165 -4.98 -20.31 2.48
C ASP A 165 -6.35 -20.94 2.78
N ASP A 166 -6.65 -21.35 4.01
CA ASP A 166 -7.97 -21.89 4.37
C ASP A 166 -9.04 -20.80 4.27
N ASN A 167 -8.70 -19.58 4.67
CA ASN A 167 -9.57 -18.42 4.53
C ASN A 167 -9.86 -18.08 3.07
N LYS A 168 -8.88 -18.18 2.16
CA LYS A 168 -9.12 -18.00 0.72
C LYS A 168 -10.18 -18.98 0.21
N HIS A 169 -10.12 -20.24 0.66
CA HIS A 169 -11.12 -21.24 0.29
C HIS A 169 -12.49 -20.94 0.91
N ALA A 170 -12.54 -20.48 2.16
CA ALA A 170 -13.78 -20.06 2.81
C ALA A 170 -14.44 -18.88 2.08
N MET A 171 -13.67 -17.83 1.77
CA MET A 171 -14.17 -16.64 1.03
C MET A 171 -14.73 -16.99 -0.34
N LYS A 172 -14.13 -17.93 -1.06
CA LYS A 172 -14.63 -18.40 -2.36
C LYS A 172 -15.94 -19.19 -2.27
N LYS A 173 -16.21 -19.79 -1.11
CA LYS A 173 -17.44 -20.54 -0.84
C LYS A 173 -18.54 -19.67 -0.25
N GLU A 174 -18.17 -18.55 0.36
CA GLU A 174 -19.11 -17.63 1.00
C GLU A 174 -20.00 -16.94 -0.04
N PRO A 175 -21.32 -17.17 -0.04
CA PRO A 175 -22.21 -16.66 -1.08
C PRO A 175 -22.24 -15.13 -1.13
N GLY A 176 -22.05 -14.55 -2.32
CA GLY A 176 -22.19 -13.11 -2.54
C GLY A 176 -20.95 -12.28 -2.22
N ILE A 177 -19.94 -12.82 -1.50
CA ILE A 177 -18.73 -12.04 -1.18
C ILE A 177 -17.96 -11.67 -2.45
N ILE A 178 -17.80 -12.59 -3.40
CA ILE A 178 -17.02 -12.34 -4.61
C ILE A 178 -17.67 -11.27 -5.48
N GLU A 179 -19.00 -11.31 -5.62
CA GLU A 179 -19.78 -10.31 -6.35
C GLU A 179 -19.66 -8.93 -5.68
N LEU A 180 -19.74 -8.88 -4.34
CA LEU A 180 -19.55 -7.64 -3.59
C LEU A 180 -18.14 -7.08 -3.75
N LEU A 181 -17.10 -7.93 -3.79
CA LEU A 181 -15.73 -7.49 -4.04
C LEU A 181 -15.55 -6.90 -5.44
N HIS A 182 -16.19 -7.49 -6.46
CA HIS A 182 -16.20 -6.89 -7.80
C HIS A 182 -16.92 -5.54 -7.82
N GLN A 183 -18.01 -5.37 -7.08
CA GLN A 183 -18.68 -4.07 -6.94
C GLN A 183 -17.80 -3.06 -6.19
N CYS A 184 -17.12 -3.50 -5.13
CA CYS A 184 -16.19 -2.67 -4.36
C CYS A 184 -14.99 -2.21 -5.19
N LYS A 185 -14.50 -3.04 -6.13
CA LYS A 185 -13.42 -2.68 -7.07
C LYS A 185 -13.77 -1.47 -7.94
N GLU A 186 -15.04 -1.31 -8.31
CA GLU A 186 -15.54 -0.18 -9.09
C GLU A 186 -16.02 1.00 -8.22
N HIS A 187 -15.76 0.97 -6.92
CA HIS A 187 -16.21 2.00 -5.99
C HIS A 187 -15.42 3.31 -6.15
N LYS A 188 -16.08 4.46 -5.95
CA LYS A 188 -15.45 5.79 -6.07
C LYS A 188 -14.36 6.04 -5.04
N HIS A 189 -14.52 5.47 -3.85
CA HIS A 189 -13.55 5.57 -2.77
C HIS A 189 -12.31 4.70 -3.07
N SER A 190 -11.19 5.34 -3.38
CA SER A 190 -9.95 4.68 -3.83
C SER A 190 -9.44 3.59 -2.88
N GLY A 191 -9.58 3.79 -1.56
CA GLY A 191 -9.19 2.80 -0.55
C GLY A 191 -10.03 1.51 -0.60
N ILE A 192 -11.32 1.61 -0.93
CA ILE A 192 -12.21 0.44 -1.06
C ILE A 192 -11.87 -0.30 -2.35
N ALA A 193 -11.76 0.44 -3.45
CA ALA A 193 -11.44 -0.10 -4.76
C ALA A 193 -10.10 -0.85 -4.75
N SER A 194 -9.05 -0.24 -4.23
CA SER A 194 -7.71 -0.83 -4.15
C SER A 194 -7.67 -2.05 -3.23
N ALA A 195 -8.34 -2.01 -2.07
CA ALA A 195 -8.37 -3.15 -1.17
C ALA A 195 -9.16 -4.34 -1.75
N ALA A 196 -10.28 -4.07 -2.43
CA ALA A 196 -11.06 -5.10 -3.12
C ALA A 196 -10.28 -5.74 -4.28
N ASP A 197 -9.56 -4.92 -5.05
CA ASP A 197 -8.65 -5.37 -6.10
C ASP A 197 -7.57 -6.30 -5.55
N GLY A 198 -6.94 -5.88 -4.44
CA GLY A 198 -5.96 -6.67 -3.70
C GLY A 198 -6.50 -8.04 -3.26
N ILE A 199 -7.72 -8.09 -2.72
CA ILE A 199 -8.37 -9.35 -2.32
C ILE A 199 -8.58 -10.25 -3.53
N LEU A 200 -9.13 -9.73 -4.62
CA LEU A 200 -9.40 -10.52 -5.83
C LEU A 200 -8.12 -11.14 -6.41
N TRP A 201 -7.00 -10.42 -6.36
CA TRP A 201 -5.69 -10.95 -6.74
C TRP A 201 -5.20 -12.05 -5.82
N VAL A 202 -5.27 -11.86 -4.50
CA VAL A 202 -4.84 -12.87 -3.51
C VAL A 202 -5.68 -14.15 -3.65
N LEU A 203 -6.96 -14.01 -4.00
CA LEU A 203 -7.84 -15.14 -4.31
C LEU A 203 -7.57 -15.77 -5.68
N GLY A 204 -6.79 -15.12 -6.55
CA GLY A 204 -6.52 -15.58 -7.91
C GLY A 204 -7.74 -15.49 -8.83
N LEU A 205 -8.65 -14.56 -8.56
CA LEU A 205 -9.91 -14.35 -9.28
C LEU A 205 -9.85 -13.20 -10.29
N GLU A 206 -8.69 -12.55 -10.42
CA GLU A 206 -8.51 -11.58 -11.48
C GLU A 206 -8.54 -12.23 -12.86
N LYS A 207 -9.18 -11.52 -13.81
CA LYS A 207 -9.06 -11.85 -15.22
C LYS A 207 -7.59 -11.70 -15.60
N LYS A 208 -6.88 -12.81 -15.83
CA LYS A 208 -5.54 -12.79 -16.42
C LYS A 208 -5.56 -11.89 -17.66
N LEU A 209 -4.94 -10.72 -17.58
CA LEU A 209 -4.58 -9.97 -18.77
C LEU A 209 -3.56 -10.83 -19.54
N GLY A 210 -3.92 -11.27 -20.75
CA GLY A 210 -2.96 -11.79 -21.73
C GLY A 210 -2.57 -13.26 -21.64
N LYS A 211 -3.51 -14.17 -21.96
CA LYS A 211 -3.19 -15.39 -22.75
C LYS A 211 -4.25 -15.71 -23.81
N ASP A 212 -5.51 -15.30 -23.62
CA ASP A 212 -6.58 -15.54 -24.59
C ASP A 212 -6.55 -14.61 -25.82
N THR A 213 -5.88 -13.47 -25.77
CA THR A 213 -5.70 -12.60 -26.95
C THR A 213 -4.77 -13.21 -28.01
N ARG A 214 -3.99 -14.25 -27.67
CA ARG A 214 -3.14 -14.96 -28.62
C ARG A 214 -3.90 -15.95 -29.51
N ARG A 215 -5.16 -16.28 -29.18
CA ARG A 215 -5.94 -17.33 -29.87
C ARG A 215 -6.84 -16.82 -30.99
N LYS A 216 -6.81 -15.51 -31.29
CA LYS A 216 -7.57 -14.86 -32.37
C LYS A 216 -6.71 -13.96 -33.25
N LEU A 217 -5.51 -14.42 -33.61
CA LEU A 217 -4.71 -13.77 -34.65
C LEU A 217 -4.66 -14.72 -35.86
N THR A 218 -4.90 -14.16 -37.04
CA THR A 218 -4.84 -14.89 -38.31
C THR A 218 -3.41 -15.38 -38.58
N PRO A 219 -3.23 -16.49 -39.33
CA PRO A 219 -1.89 -17.10 -39.57
C PRO A 219 -0.85 -16.15 -40.20
N SER A 220 -1.31 -15.05 -40.82
CA SER A 220 -0.46 -14.03 -41.43
C SER A 220 0.22 -13.11 -40.40
N VAL A 221 -0.37 -12.94 -39.21
CA VAL A 221 0.22 -12.11 -38.14
C VAL A 221 1.22 -12.91 -37.30
N GLU A 222 1.03 -14.23 -37.15
CA GLU A 222 2.01 -15.12 -36.50
C GLU A 222 3.36 -15.13 -37.24
N GLN A 223 3.37 -15.17 -38.57
CA GLN A 223 4.61 -15.08 -39.36
C GLN A 223 5.28 -13.70 -39.31
N ALA A 224 4.51 -12.63 -39.09
CA ALA A 224 5.05 -11.29 -38.88
C ALA A 224 5.62 -11.12 -37.45
N LEU A 225 5.01 -11.76 -36.45
CA LEU A 225 5.44 -11.72 -35.05
C LEU A 225 6.64 -12.62 -34.78
N ASP A 226 6.84 -13.73 -35.51
CA ASP A 226 8.06 -14.54 -35.39
C ASP A 226 9.30 -13.78 -35.89
N LYS A 227 9.15 -12.93 -36.92
CA LYS A 227 10.23 -12.04 -37.39
C LYS A 227 10.52 -10.85 -36.45
N ILE A 228 9.53 -10.41 -35.66
CA ILE A 228 9.70 -9.34 -34.65
C ILE A 228 10.13 -9.94 -33.30
N GLY A 229 9.78 -11.19 -33.02
CA GLY A 229 10.10 -11.92 -31.78
C GLY A 229 11.57 -12.34 -31.67
N GLU A 230 12.25 -12.55 -32.80
CA GLU A 230 13.69 -12.84 -32.80
C GLU A 230 14.57 -11.60 -32.58
N THR A 231 14.03 -10.39 -32.74
CA THR A 231 14.78 -9.12 -32.51
C THR A 231 14.45 -8.42 -31.19
N ALA A 232 13.46 -8.88 -30.43
CA ALA A 232 13.07 -8.31 -29.13
C ALA A 232 13.55 -9.14 -27.90
N SER A 233 14.50 -10.07 -28.07
CA SER A 233 15.12 -10.82 -26.98
C SER A 233 16.47 -10.26 -26.51
N ALA A 234 16.85 -9.06 -26.97
CA ALA A 234 18.10 -8.40 -26.57
C ALA A 234 17.87 -7.21 -25.60
N SER A 235 18.08 -7.49 -24.31
CA SER A 235 18.46 -6.54 -23.24
C SER A 235 17.42 -5.56 -22.65
N SER A 236 16.51 -6.04 -21.80
CA SER A 236 16.13 -5.24 -20.64
C SER A 236 16.80 -5.85 -19.40
N THR A 237 17.71 -5.11 -18.77
CA THR A 237 18.46 -5.54 -17.57
C THR A 237 17.61 -5.58 -16.30
N GLY A 238 16.28 -5.56 -16.45
CA GLY A 238 15.30 -5.33 -15.39
C GLY A 238 15.52 -3.99 -14.66
N HIS A 239 14.68 -3.71 -13.68
CA HIS A 239 14.86 -2.56 -12.78
C HIS A 239 15.09 -3.02 -11.34
N VAL A 240 15.61 -2.11 -10.51
CA VAL A 240 15.66 -2.25 -9.06
C VAL A 240 14.33 -1.71 -8.52
N MET A 241 13.45 -2.59 -8.06
CA MET A 241 12.18 -2.22 -7.43
C MET A 241 12.43 -1.92 -5.96
N ILE A 242 11.99 -0.77 -5.47
CA ILE A 242 11.99 -0.45 -4.04
C ILE A 242 10.60 -0.75 -3.50
N SER A 243 10.46 -1.85 -2.76
CA SER A 243 9.24 -2.21 -2.03
C SER A 243 9.36 -1.66 -0.60
N TYR A 244 8.47 -0.76 -0.21
CA TYR A 244 8.59 -0.03 1.05
C TYR A 244 7.25 0.48 1.60
N GLN A 245 7.29 0.92 2.85
CA GLN A 245 6.20 1.69 3.46
C GLN A 245 6.54 3.18 3.53
N TRP A 246 5.55 4.03 3.25
CA TRP A 246 5.61 5.49 3.10
C TRP A 246 6.33 6.25 4.22
N ASP A 247 6.38 5.74 5.43
CA ASP A 247 7.06 6.37 6.57
C ASP A 247 8.56 6.62 6.33
N HIS A 248 9.25 5.74 5.60
CA HIS A 248 10.69 5.85 5.35
C HIS A 248 11.02 6.53 4.01
N GLN A 249 10.05 7.28 3.46
CA GLN A 249 10.16 7.88 2.12
C GLN A 249 11.39 8.76 1.95
N LYS A 250 11.85 9.46 2.99
CA LYS A 250 13.03 10.34 2.91
C LYS A 250 14.30 9.55 2.62
N THR A 251 14.61 8.53 3.44
CA THR A 251 15.79 7.67 3.27
C THR A 251 15.74 6.91 1.94
N LEU A 252 14.56 6.45 1.53
CA LEU A 252 14.41 5.67 0.31
C LEU A 252 14.49 6.51 -0.96
N LYS A 253 14.02 7.77 -0.92
CA LYS A 253 14.31 8.76 -1.98
C LYS A 253 15.82 8.96 -2.14
N GLN A 254 16.56 9.06 -1.02
CA GLN A 254 18.01 9.18 -1.05
C GLN A 254 18.68 7.94 -1.65
N ILE A 255 18.25 6.72 -1.28
CA ILE A 255 18.75 5.47 -1.88
C ILE A 255 18.47 5.45 -3.38
N ARG A 256 17.23 5.76 -3.79
CA ARG A 256 16.81 5.83 -5.19
C ARG A 256 17.68 6.78 -6.01
N ASP A 257 17.84 8.01 -5.53
CA ASP A 257 18.56 9.06 -6.26
C ASP A 257 20.03 8.67 -6.44
N ARG A 258 20.67 8.13 -5.38
CA ARG A 258 22.07 7.68 -5.43
C ARG A 258 22.30 6.41 -6.26
N LEU A 259 21.29 5.55 -6.38
CA LEU A 259 21.31 4.41 -7.31
C LEU A 259 21.16 4.90 -8.76
N ARG A 260 20.27 5.86 -9.02
CA ARG A 260 20.11 6.46 -10.36
C ARG A 260 21.39 7.19 -10.81
N GLU A 261 22.09 7.88 -9.91
CA GLU A 261 23.42 8.45 -10.16
C GLU A 261 24.46 7.40 -10.60
N ARG A 262 24.32 6.16 -10.10
CA ARG A 262 25.16 5.01 -10.48
C ARG A 262 24.59 4.21 -11.66
N GLN A 263 23.71 4.83 -12.45
CA GLN A 263 23.11 4.26 -13.67
C GLN A 263 22.22 3.03 -13.43
N TYR A 264 21.68 2.84 -12.23
CA TYR A 264 20.64 1.85 -12.01
C TYR A 264 19.28 2.36 -12.50
N ASN A 265 18.54 1.50 -13.19
CA ASN A 265 17.13 1.70 -13.47
C ASN A 265 16.34 1.40 -12.20
N VAL A 266 15.81 2.42 -11.52
CA VAL A 266 15.13 2.27 -10.22
C VAL A 266 13.65 2.62 -10.33
N TRP A 267 12.80 1.68 -9.91
CA TRP A 267 11.35 1.83 -9.82
C TRP A 267 10.91 2.03 -8.36
N MET A 268 10.04 3.01 -8.13
CA MET A 268 9.50 3.35 -6.80
C MET A 268 8.13 4.02 -6.94
N ASP A 269 7.16 3.63 -6.10
CA ASP A 269 5.74 4.08 -6.12
C ASP A 269 5.47 5.60 -6.09
N ILE A 270 6.48 6.45 -5.86
CA ILE A 270 6.31 7.92 -5.80
C ILE A 270 6.06 8.52 -7.18
N ASP A 271 6.54 7.86 -8.23
CA ASP A 271 6.52 8.40 -9.58
C ASP A 271 5.14 8.17 -10.27
N HIS A 272 4.18 7.52 -9.59
CA HIS A 272 2.81 7.22 -10.03
C HIS A 272 1.75 7.58 -8.96
N ILE A 273 1.40 8.87 -8.84
CA ILE A 273 0.57 9.42 -7.74
C ILE A 273 -0.94 9.04 -7.84
N SER A 274 -1.38 8.35 -8.90
CA SER A 274 -2.76 7.86 -9.03
C SER A 274 -2.83 6.33 -8.80
N GLY A 275 -2.58 5.91 -7.56
CA GLY A 275 -2.82 4.56 -7.09
C GLY A 275 -1.77 3.55 -7.52
N SER A 276 -1.19 2.84 -6.56
CA SER A 276 -0.58 1.53 -6.76
C SER A 276 -1.69 0.58 -7.20
N THR A 277 -2.14 0.73 -8.46
CA THR A 277 -3.02 -0.26 -9.06
C THR A 277 -2.27 -1.57 -9.00
N LEU A 278 -2.99 -2.64 -8.69
CA LEU A 278 -2.39 -3.94 -8.52
C LEU A 278 -1.64 -4.40 -9.80
N GLN A 279 -2.09 -3.92 -10.96
CA GLN A 279 -1.39 -4.04 -12.23
C GLN A 279 0.01 -3.40 -12.21
N ALA A 280 0.15 -2.15 -11.75
CA ALA A 280 1.44 -1.48 -11.68
C ALA A 280 2.40 -2.19 -10.70
N MET A 281 1.87 -2.69 -9.58
CA MET A 281 2.61 -3.50 -8.63
C MET A 281 3.09 -4.83 -9.26
N ALA A 282 2.21 -5.52 -10.01
CA ALA A 282 2.57 -6.76 -10.70
C ALA A 282 3.66 -6.52 -11.76
N GLU A 283 3.51 -5.48 -12.58
CA GLU A 283 4.50 -5.08 -13.59
C GLU A 283 5.85 -4.70 -12.97
N ALA A 284 5.84 -4.03 -11.82
CA ALA A 284 7.05 -3.72 -11.07
C ALA A 284 7.78 -5.01 -10.64
N VAL A 285 7.09 -5.93 -9.98
CA VAL A 285 7.71 -7.18 -9.52
C VAL A 285 8.17 -8.05 -10.70
N GLU A 286 7.40 -8.10 -11.79
CA GLU A 286 7.72 -8.87 -12.99
C GLU A 286 8.89 -8.29 -13.81
N GLY A 287 8.99 -6.96 -13.87
CA GLY A 287 10.09 -6.25 -14.54
C GLY A 287 11.35 -6.12 -13.69
N ALA A 288 11.29 -6.50 -12.41
CA ALA A 288 12.40 -6.33 -11.48
C ALA A 288 13.53 -7.36 -11.76
N ALA A 289 14.76 -6.84 -11.83
CA ALA A 289 15.97 -7.65 -11.66
C ALA A 289 16.23 -7.94 -10.17
N VAL A 290 15.95 -6.94 -9.32
CA VAL A 290 16.10 -7.02 -7.87
C VAL A 290 14.94 -6.28 -7.21
N VAL A 291 14.42 -6.85 -6.13
CA VAL A 291 13.47 -6.20 -5.23
C VAL A 291 14.20 -5.85 -3.92
N LEU A 292 14.33 -4.57 -3.64
CA LEU A 292 14.78 -4.05 -2.34
C LEU A 292 13.59 -4.09 -1.38
N MET A 293 13.62 -5.04 -0.45
CA MET A 293 12.57 -5.24 0.55
C MET A 293 12.89 -4.40 1.79
N CYS A 294 12.23 -3.25 1.92
CA CYS A 294 12.55 -2.24 2.94
C CYS A 294 11.73 -2.48 4.22
N MET A 295 12.26 -3.34 5.08
CA MET A 295 11.59 -3.93 6.23
C MET A 295 11.48 -2.96 7.41
N SER A 296 10.28 -2.89 7.98
CA SER A 296 9.91 -2.26 9.24
C SER A 296 8.66 -2.94 9.79
N GLN A 297 8.21 -2.60 11.00
CA GLN A 297 6.94 -3.10 11.52
C GLN A 297 5.78 -2.71 10.58
N ARG A 298 5.76 -1.46 10.09
CA ARG A 298 4.69 -1.01 9.20
C ARG A 298 4.76 -1.65 7.81
N TYR A 299 5.94 -2.05 7.35
CA TYR A 299 6.08 -2.87 6.15
C TYR A 299 5.42 -4.24 6.38
N LYS A 300 5.69 -4.89 7.52
CA LYS A 300 5.08 -6.18 7.89
C LYS A 300 3.55 -6.11 7.98
N ASP A 301 3.03 -5.00 8.50
CA ASP A 301 1.59 -4.79 8.71
C ASP A 301 0.82 -4.46 7.42
N SER A 302 1.52 -4.10 6.34
CA SER A 302 0.94 -3.60 5.09
C SER A 302 0.57 -4.74 4.13
N PRO A 303 -0.72 -4.88 3.75
CA PRO A 303 -1.17 -5.85 2.75
C PRO A 303 -0.44 -5.72 1.41
N ASN A 304 -0.22 -4.48 0.94
CA ASN A 304 0.51 -4.22 -0.31
C ASN A 304 1.94 -4.76 -0.25
N CYS A 305 2.67 -4.41 0.82
CA CYS A 305 4.05 -4.85 0.98
C CYS A 305 4.14 -6.37 1.10
N ARG A 306 3.21 -7.01 1.83
CA ARG A 306 3.13 -8.47 1.91
C ARG A 306 2.87 -9.09 0.54
N MET A 307 1.96 -8.52 -0.22
CA MET A 307 1.63 -8.99 -1.57
C MET A 307 2.83 -8.93 -2.52
N GLU A 308 3.52 -7.79 -2.56
CA GLU A 308 4.76 -7.62 -3.34
C GLU A 308 5.83 -8.64 -2.94
N ALA A 309 6.04 -8.81 -1.63
CA ALA A 309 7.01 -9.73 -1.08
C ALA A 309 6.70 -11.19 -1.46
N GLU A 310 5.46 -11.64 -1.22
CA GLU A 310 5.00 -12.99 -1.58
C GLU A 310 5.06 -13.22 -3.10
N TYR A 311 4.71 -12.20 -3.90
CA TYR A 311 4.76 -12.31 -5.36
C TYR A 311 6.20 -12.39 -5.87
N ALA A 312 7.10 -11.55 -5.35
CA ALA A 312 8.51 -11.57 -5.68
C ALA A 312 9.14 -12.93 -5.30
N ALA A 313 8.80 -13.47 -4.14
CA ALA A 313 9.24 -14.80 -3.71
C ALA A 313 8.71 -15.91 -4.63
N LYS A 314 7.42 -15.85 -5.00
CA LYS A 314 6.79 -16.81 -5.93
C LYS A 314 7.45 -16.79 -7.32
N LEU A 315 7.80 -15.61 -7.82
CA LEU A 315 8.52 -15.44 -9.08
C LEU A 315 10.04 -15.69 -8.96
N LYS A 316 10.53 -16.05 -7.77
CA LYS A 316 11.96 -16.25 -7.46
C LYS A 316 12.83 -15.03 -7.85
N ARG A 317 12.28 -13.83 -7.67
CA ARG A 317 13.03 -12.58 -7.88
C ARG A 317 14.13 -12.47 -6.84
N THR A 318 15.24 -11.83 -7.21
CA THR A 318 16.31 -11.54 -6.26
C THR A 318 15.80 -10.52 -5.25
N ILE A 319 15.63 -10.95 -3.99
CA ILE A 319 15.25 -10.07 -2.89
C ILE A 319 16.49 -9.71 -2.08
N ILE A 320 16.75 -8.40 -1.95
CA ILE A 320 17.74 -7.83 -1.04
C ILE A 320 17.00 -7.15 0.12
N PRO A 321 17.10 -7.69 1.35
CA PRO A 321 16.43 -7.10 2.50
C PRO A 321 17.18 -5.88 3.04
N LEU A 322 16.46 -4.78 3.27
CA LEU A 322 16.96 -3.57 3.94
C LEU A 322 16.20 -3.38 5.26
N LEU A 323 16.90 -3.22 6.37
CA LEU A 323 16.29 -2.91 7.66
C LEU A 323 16.15 -1.40 7.80
N MET A 324 14.92 -0.89 7.92
CA MET A 324 14.63 0.56 7.97
C MET A 324 14.30 1.07 9.37
N GLU A 325 14.07 0.18 10.33
CA GLU A 325 13.61 0.50 11.68
C GLU A 325 14.58 -0.09 12.73
N SER A 326 15.03 0.74 13.66
CA SER A 326 16.01 0.33 14.67
C SER A 326 15.34 -0.56 15.71
N GLY A 327 15.98 -1.69 16.04
CA GLY A 327 15.45 -2.65 17.02
C GLY A 327 14.33 -3.55 16.47
N TYR A 328 13.90 -3.34 15.22
CA TYR A 328 12.95 -4.23 14.56
C TYR A 328 13.65 -5.52 14.12
N THR A 329 13.03 -6.66 14.42
CA THR A 329 13.48 -7.98 13.95
C THR A 329 12.36 -8.61 13.14
N PRO A 330 12.59 -8.98 11.88
CA PRO A 330 11.58 -9.68 11.08
C PRO A 330 11.18 -11.02 11.73
N ASN A 331 9.88 -11.21 11.96
CA ASN A 331 9.28 -12.43 12.50
C ASN A 331 7.98 -12.77 11.75
N GLY A 332 7.31 -13.86 12.14
CA GLY A 332 6.09 -14.34 11.47
C GLY A 332 6.30 -14.59 9.97
N TRP A 333 5.32 -14.20 9.15
CA TRP A 333 5.37 -14.38 7.69
C TRP A 333 6.63 -13.79 7.03
N LEU A 334 7.07 -12.62 7.49
CA LEU A 334 8.23 -11.93 6.92
C LEU A 334 9.53 -12.64 7.30
N GLY A 335 9.64 -13.10 8.55
CA GLY A 335 10.78 -13.91 9.01
C GLY A 335 10.92 -15.21 8.23
N ILE A 336 9.80 -15.92 7.98
CA ILE A 336 9.77 -17.15 7.17
C ILE A 336 10.22 -16.85 5.73
N LEU A 337 9.72 -15.76 5.13
CA LEU A 337 10.06 -15.38 3.75
C LEU A 337 11.55 -15.03 3.60
N LEU A 338 12.13 -14.34 4.58
CA LEU A 338 13.55 -13.98 4.57
C LEU A 338 14.47 -15.18 4.79
N GLY A 339 14.07 -16.13 5.64
CA GLY A 339 14.91 -17.26 6.02
C GLY A 339 16.24 -16.80 6.63
N SER A 340 17.37 -17.32 6.12
CA SER A 340 18.73 -16.99 6.58
C SER A 340 19.38 -15.84 5.80
N LYS A 341 18.62 -15.05 5.04
CA LYS A 341 19.17 -13.92 4.27
C LYS A 341 19.74 -12.84 5.19
N LEU A 342 20.93 -12.37 4.86
CA LEU A 342 21.50 -11.17 5.46
C LEU A 342 20.72 -9.93 5.01
N TYR A 343 20.67 -8.92 5.87
CA TYR A 343 20.03 -7.64 5.58
C TYR A 343 21.02 -6.47 5.74
N PHE A 344 20.74 -5.39 5.03
CA PHE A 344 21.51 -4.13 5.12
C PHE A 344 20.77 -3.14 6.01
N ASP A 345 21.45 -2.66 7.06
CA ASP A 345 20.84 -1.80 8.06
C ASP A 345 20.88 -0.31 7.65
N PHE A 346 19.71 0.23 7.32
CA PHE A 346 19.44 1.63 7.00
C PHE A 346 18.56 2.31 8.08
N SER A 347 18.49 1.74 9.29
CA SER A 347 17.71 2.28 10.42
C SER A 347 18.28 3.56 11.03
N GLY A 348 19.48 3.99 10.58
CA GLY A 348 20.23 5.12 11.15
C GLY A 348 21.30 4.70 12.16
N ARG A 349 21.41 3.40 12.49
CA ARG A 349 22.44 2.88 13.41
C ARG A 349 23.86 3.02 12.87
N TYR A 350 24.05 2.99 11.55
CA TYR A 350 25.34 3.08 10.89
C TYR A 350 25.39 4.24 9.90
N PRO A 351 26.59 4.75 9.56
CA PRO A 351 26.73 5.78 8.53
C PRO A 351 26.13 5.34 7.20
N PHE A 352 25.25 6.18 6.65
CA PHE A 352 24.50 5.89 5.42
C PHE A 352 25.42 5.55 4.24
N ASP A 353 26.50 6.33 4.03
CA ASP A 353 27.42 6.13 2.91
C ASP A 353 28.05 4.74 2.89
N LYS A 354 28.51 4.25 4.06
CA LYS A 354 29.11 2.93 4.18
C LYS A 354 28.12 1.83 3.80
N LYS A 355 26.89 1.91 4.33
CA LYS A 355 25.82 0.93 4.05
C LYS A 355 25.34 0.99 2.61
N PHE A 356 25.33 2.18 2.03
CA PHE A 356 25.03 2.37 0.63
C PHE A 356 26.06 1.68 -0.29
N GLU A 357 27.36 1.80 -0.01
CA GLU A 357 28.39 1.09 -0.78
C GLU A 357 28.29 -0.44 -0.62
N GLU A 358 27.98 -0.93 0.59
CA GLU A 358 27.70 -2.35 0.83
C GLU A 358 26.52 -2.85 -0.04
N LEU A 359 25.44 -2.06 -0.13
CA LEU A 359 24.27 -2.35 -0.96
C LEU A 359 24.62 -2.34 -2.46
N VAL A 360 25.38 -1.36 -2.94
CA VAL A 360 25.80 -1.28 -4.36
C VAL A 360 26.63 -2.49 -4.75
N ARG A 361 27.51 -2.96 -3.85
CA ARG A 361 28.30 -4.17 -4.07
C ARG A 361 27.42 -5.42 -4.19
N GLU A 362 26.37 -5.52 -3.40
CA GLU A 362 25.40 -6.64 -3.47
C GLU A 362 24.54 -6.59 -4.74
N LEU A 363 24.16 -5.39 -5.18
CA LEU A 363 23.41 -5.18 -6.42
C LEU A 363 24.23 -5.58 -7.66
N GLY A 364 25.52 -5.24 -7.69
CA GLY A 364 26.41 -5.54 -8.81
C GLY A 364 25.94 -4.91 -10.12
N GLU A 365 25.71 -5.72 -11.16
CA GLU A 365 25.18 -5.23 -12.45
C GLU A 365 23.65 -5.36 -12.56
N LYS A 366 22.99 -5.94 -11.54
CA LYS A 366 21.55 -6.23 -11.62
C LYS A 366 20.75 -4.92 -11.61
N GLY A 367 19.97 -4.69 -12.66
CA GLY A 367 19.18 -3.47 -12.81
C GLY A 367 19.99 -2.24 -13.25
N LYS A 368 21.26 -2.39 -13.66
CA LYS A 368 21.99 -1.30 -14.33
C LYS A 368 21.52 -1.12 -15.76
N LEU A 369 21.48 0.12 -16.23
CA LEU A 369 21.19 0.42 -17.63
C LEU A 369 22.32 -0.13 -18.52
N SER A 370 21.99 -0.99 -19.49
CA SER A 370 22.95 -1.53 -20.45
C SER A 370 23.66 -0.38 -21.17
N GLN A 371 25.00 -0.33 -21.11
CA GLN A 371 25.76 0.47 -22.07
C GLN A 371 25.81 -0.27 -23.40
N THR A 372 24.79 -0.12 -24.25
CA THR A 372 24.94 -0.39 -25.68
C THR A 372 25.83 0.71 -26.26
N GLY A 373 27.14 0.44 -26.26
CA GLY A 373 28.09 1.16 -27.07
C GLY A 373 27.82 0.89 -28.55
N SER A 374 27.00 1.74 -29.17
CA SER A 374 26.92 1.87 -30.62
C SER A 374 27.37 3.27 -30.98
N SER A 375 28.64 3.39 -31.35
CA SER A 375 29.15 4.51 -32.14
C SER A 375 28.37 4.54 -33.44
N VAL A 376 27.29 5.31 -33.51
CA VAL A 376 26.56 5.53 -34.75
C VAL A 376 27.44 6.41 -35.64
N ARG A 377 28.06 5.77 -36.64
CA ARG A 377 28.57 6.46 -37.83
C ARG A 377 27.41 7.25 -38.42
N GLN A 378 27.60 8.55 -38.56
CA GLN A 378 26.74 9.40 -39.35
C GLN A 378 26.73 8.89 -40.79
N THR A 379 25.58 8.40 -41.23
CA THR A 379 25.22 8.37 -42.65
C THR A 379 23.96 9.21 -42.79
N GLU A 380 24.11 10.28 -43.56
CA GLU A 380 23.07 11.23 -43.93
C GLU A 380 21.90 10.51 -44.62
N GLY A 381 20.70 10.75 -44.08
CA GLY A 381 19.42 10.36 -44.65
C GLY A 381 18.37 11.37 -44.21
N ARG A 382 17.81 12.09 -45.17
CA ARG A 382 17.08 13.36 -45.02
C ARG A 382 15.59 13.12 -44.69
N VAL A 383 15.18 13.66 -43.53
CA VAL A 383 13.93 14.37 -43.18
C VAL A 383 12.58 13.66 -43.29
N ASP A 384 11.90 13.53 -42.13
CA ASP A 384 10.58 14.16 -41.95
C ASP A 384 10.49 14.77 -40.53
N THR A 385 10.13 16.05 -40.44
CA THR A 385 10.26 16.90 -39.24
C THR A 385 8.99 16.91 -38.39
N GLN A 386 9.06 16.37 -37.17
CA GLN A 386 8.24 16.81 -36.03
C GLN A 386 9.16 17.11 -34.85
N SER A 387 9.08 18.34 -34.34
CA SER A 387 9.94 18.89 -33.31
C SER A 387 9.74 18.19 -31.97
N ASP A 388 10.70 17.37 -31.55
CA ASP A 388 10.68 16.71 -30.25
C ASP A 388 10.99 17.71 -29.12
N ILE A 389 9.95 18.18 -28.42
CA ILE A 389 10.02 19.12 -27.28
C ILE A 389 10.96 18.58 -26.18
N SER A 390 11.20 17.27 -26.13
CA SER A 390 12.07 16.66 -25.11
C SER A 390 13.54 17.10 -25.24
N SER A 391 13.93 17.62 -26.41
CA SER A 391 15.26 18.14 -26.73
C SER A 391 15.43 19.65 -26.50
N TRP A 392 14.35 20.37 -26.12
CA TRP A 392 14.39 21.82 -25.97
C TRP A 392 15.38 22.27 -24.88
N THR A 393 16.24 23.20 -25.27
CA THR A 393 17.16 23.90 -24.39
C THR A 393 16.44 24.95 -23.54
N LYS A 394 17.14 25.55 -22.57
CA LYS A 394 16.58 26.65 -21.76
C LYS A 394 16.25 27.88 -22.61
N GLU A 395 16.97 28.09 -23.71
CA GLU A 395 16.71 29.18 -24.66
C GLU A 395 15.43 28.90 -25.46
N ASP A 396 15.22 27.66 -25.90
CA ASP A 396 14.00 27.26 -26.62
C ASP A 396 12.73 27.42 -25.75
N VAL A 397 12.80 27.03 -24.48
CA VAL A 397 11.71 27.24 -23.52
C VAL A 397 11.48 28.72 -23.24
N ALA A 398 12.56 29.53 -23.17
CA ALA A 398 12.43 30.98 -22.96
C ALA A 398 11.82 31.68 -24.17
N ASN A 399 12.17 31.26 -25.39
CA ASN A 399 11.57 31.75 -26.63
C ASN A 399 10.08 31.37 -26.68
N TRP A 400 9.74 30.11 -26.38
CA TRP A 400 8.34 29.66 -26.30
C TRP A 400 7.51 30.43 -25.26
N LEU A 401 8.05 30.68 -24.06
CA LEU A 401 7.39 31.51 -23.06
C LEU A 401 7.17 32.95 -23.55
N SER A 402 8.06 33.46 -24.41
CA SER A 402 7.92 34.77 -25.03
C SER A 402 6.84 34.80 -26.10
N ASP A 403 6.81 33.79 -26.95
CA ASP A 403 5.85 33.65 -28.06
C ASP A 403 4.41 33.53 -27.55
N HIS A 404 4.22 32.91 -26.38
CA HIS A 404 2.91 32.79 -25.71
C HIS A 404 2.64 33.87 -24.65
N HIS A 405 3.46 34.92 -24.57
CA HIS A 405 3.31 36.04 -23.63
C HIS A 405 3.34 35.66 -22.12
N LEU A 406 3.94 34.53 -21.76
CA LEU A 406 4.02 33.97 -20.40
C LEU A 406 5.23 34.47 -19.59
N ASN A 407 5.94 35.49 -20.06
CA ASN A 407 7.20 35.97 -19.48
C ASN A 407 7.08 36.77 -18.17
N ARG A 408 5.85 37.02 -17.70
CA ARG A 408 5.58 37.89 -16.54
C ARG A 408 6.05 37.29 -15.21
N HIS A 409 6.16 35.96 -15.12
CA HIS A 409 6.46 35.26 -13.87
C HIS A 409 7.82 34.56 -13.90
N GLY A 410 8.74 35.00 -13.03
CA GLY A 410 10.13 34.51 -13.00
C GLY A 410 10.32 33.01 -12.70
N ARG A 411 9.28 32.32 -12.24
CA ARG A 411 9.33 30.86 -11.99
C ARG A 411 9.13 30.02 -13.24
N LEU A 412 8.42 30.54 -14.26
CA LEU A 412 8.24 29.85 -15.53
C LEU A 412 9.56 29.72 -16.31
N LYS A 413 10.47 30.68 -16.12
CA LYS A 413 11.85 30.65 -16.68
C LYS A 413 12.72 29.50 -16.18
N LYS A 414 12.27 28.74 -15.17
CA LYS A 414 12.98 27.55 -14.64
C LYS A 414 12.49 26.24 -15.28
N LEU A 415 11.45 26.28 -16.11
CA LEU A 415 10.92 25.11 -16.77
C LEU A 415 11.89 24.62 -17.87
N SER A 416 12.02 23.30 -18.00
CA SER A 416 12.67 22.64 -19.13
C SER A 416 11.63 22.04 -20.07
N GLY A 417 12.02 21.66 -21.29
CA GLY A 417 11.12 20.96 -22.23
C GLY A 417 10.47 19.71 -21.61
N LYS A 418 11.20 18.98 -20.76
CA LYS A 418 10.66 17.83 -19.99
C LYS A 418 9.58 18.25 -18.98
N ASN A 419 9.71 19.43 -18.38
CA ASN A 419 8.66 19.97 -17.50
C ASN A 419 7.42 20.37 -18.29
N LEU A 420 7.56 20.93 -19.50
CA LEU A 420 6.43 21.28 -20.35
C LEU A 420 5.65 20.03 -20.80
N ILE A 421 6.34 18.97 -21.23
CA ILE A 421 5.70 17.68 -21.56
C ILE A 421 4.97 17.09 -20.35
N PHE A 422 5.57 17.19 -19.16
CA PHE A 422 4.93 16.74 -17.92
C PHE A 422 3.67 17.55 -17.62
N LEU A 423 3.73 18.88 -17.75
CA LEU A 423 2.59 19.77 -17.54
C LEU A 423 1.47 19.53 -18.57
N GLN A 424 1.80 19.21 -19.82
CA GLN A 424 0.82 18.80 -20.85
C GLN A 424 0.16 17.46 -20.55
N LYS A 425 0.92 16.49 -20.04
CA LYS A 425 0.33 15.23 -19.57
C LYS A 425 -0.55 15.45 -18.34
N LEU A 426 -0.16 16.38 -17.47
CA LEU A 426 -0.89 16.72 -16.26
C LEU A 426 -2.22 17.44 -16.59
N SER A 427 -2.23 18.38 -17.55
CA SER A 427 -3.45 19.06 -18.01
C SER A 427 -4.49 18.06 -18.52
N LYS A 428 -4.06 17.07 -19.32
CA LYS A 428 -4.95 16.06 -19.91
C LYS A 428 -5.44 14.98 -18.93
N ARG A 429 -4.63 14.61 -17.93
CA ARG A 429 -4.90 13.46 -17.03
C ARG A 429 -5.50 13.85 -15.68
N ALA A 430 -5.20 15.05 -15.18
CA ALA A 430 -5.68 15.53 -13.89
C ALA A 430 -5.86 17.06 -13.92
N PRO A 431 -6.90 17.58 -14.62
CA PRO A 431 -7.09 19.01 -14.85
C PRO A 431 -7.16 19.83 -13.55
N GLU A 432 -7.87 19.33 -12.53
CA GLU A 432 -8.00 20.00 -11.23
C GLU A 432 -6.65 20.16 -10.52
N TYR A 433 -5.80 19.14 -10.58
CA TYR A 433 -4.46 19.19 -10.01
C TYR A 433 -3.51 20.05 -10.84
N PHE A 434 -3.68 20.07 -12.16
CA PHE A 434 -2.94 20.97 -13.05
C PHE A 434 -3.18 22.45 -12.69
N TYR A 435 -4.44 22.88 -12.55
CA TYR A 435 -4.75 24.25 -12.12
C TYR A 435 -4.31 24.55 -10.69
N MET A 436 -4.43 23.59 -9.76
CA MET A 436 -3.88 23.76 -8.41
C MET A 436 -2.35 23.90 -8.42
N TYR A 437 -1.66 23.17 -9.29
CA TYR A 437 -0.20 23.23 -9.43
C TYR A 437 0.24 24.58 -10.03
N LEU A 438 -0.50 25.08 -11.03
CA LEU A 438 -0.29 26.41 -11.61
C LEU A 438 -0.39 27.51 -10.55
N ASP A 439 -1.44 27.48 -9.74
CA ASP A 439 -1.67 28.41 -8.62
C ASP A 439 -0.58 28.30 -7.53
N LYS A 440 -0.42 27.12 -6.94
CA LYS A 440 0.40 26.95 -5.73
C LYS A 440 1.91 26.88 -5.97
N LYS A 441 2.34 26.38 -7.13
CA LYS A 441 3.77 26.11 -7.40
C LYS A 441 4.37 27.05 -8.42
N LEU A 442 3.63 27.32 -9.50
CA LEU A 442 4.04 28.24 -10.56
C LEU A 442 3.54 29.68 -10.36
N HIS A 443 2.70 29.91 -9.33
CA HIS A 443 2.14 31.23 -8.97
C HIS A 443 1.45 31.94 -10.13
N GLN A 444 0.80 31.15 -10.99
CA GLN A 444 -0.17 31.69 -11.93
C GLN A 444 -1.49 31.80 -11.17
N THR A 445 -1.73 32.94 -10.51
CA THR A 445 -2.92 33.17 -9.68
C THR A 445 -4.04 33.90 -10.44
N ASP A 446 -3.69 34.57 -11.54
CA ASP A 446 -4.65 35.27 -12.41
C ASP A 446 -5.30 34.28 -13.38
N LEU A 447 -6.61 34.43 -13.60
CA LEU A 447 -7.39 33.62 -14.51
C LEU A 447 -6.89 33.75 -15.96
N GLU A 448 -6.49 34.96 -16.37
CA GLU A 448 -5.97 35.22 -17.72
C GLU A 448 -4.62 34.50 -17.93
N ASP A 449 -3.75 34.51 -16.92
CA ASP A 449 -2.47 33.80 -16.94
C ASP A 449 -2.66 32.27 -16.96
N MET A 450 -3.59 31.75 -16.17
CA MET A 450 -3.91 30.31 -16.16
C MET A 450 -4.47 29.84 -17.50
N MET A 451 -5.34 30.63 -18.12
CA MET A 451 -5.95 30.31 -19.42
C MET A 451 -4.89 30.31 -20.52
N ASN A 452 -4.09 31.38 -20.62
CA ASN A 452 -3.01 31.48 -21.60
C ASN A 452 -1.97 30.37 -21.42
N PHE A 453 -1.63 30.00 -20.18
CA PHE A 453 -0.68 28.90 -19.93
C PHE A 453 -1.28 27.54 -20.30
N SER A 454 -2.56 27.32 -20.01
CA SER A 454 -3.27 26.08 -20.37
C SER A 454 -3.32 25.90 -21.89
N ASP A 455 -3.72 26.94 -22.62
CA ASP A 455 -3.85 26.92 -24.08
C ASP A 455 -2.48 26.72 -24.75
N ALA A 456 -1.44 27.38 -24.23
CA ALA A 456 -0.07 27.21 -24.72
C ALA A 456 0.43 25.78 -24.51
N ILE A 457 0.15 25.18 -23.35
CA ILE A 457 0.52 23.80 -23.03
C ILE A 457 -0.22 22.80 -23.94
N ASP A 458 -1.50 23.02 -24.23
CA ASP A 458 -2.26 22.14 -25.11
C ASP A 458 -1.85 22.26 -26.58
N ALA A 459 -1.34 23.43 -26.98
CA ALA A 459 -0.78 23.69 -28.31
C ALA A 459 0.65 23.14 -28.53
N LEU A 460 1.27 22.54 -27.51
CA LEU A 460 2.55 21.86 -27.66
C LEU A 460 2.40 20.60 -28.56
N PRO A 461 3.28 20.41 -29.57
CA PRO A 461 3.20 19.28 -30.51
C PRO A 461 3.24 17.88 -29.88
#